data_AF-A0A0W1A2G5-F1
#
_entry.id   AF-A0A0W1A2G5-F1
#
_cell.length_a   1.000
_cell.length_b   1.000
_cell.length_c   1.000
_cell.angle_alpha   90.00
_cell.angle_beta   90.00
_cell.angle_gamma   90.00
#
_symmetry.space_group_name_H-M   'P 1'
#
loop_
_entity.id
_entity.type
_entity.pdbx_description
1 polymer ?
#
loop_
_entity_poly.entity_id
_entity_poly.type
_entity_poly.pdbx_seq_one_letter_code
_entity_poly.pdbx_strand_id
1 'polypeptide(L)'
;MPLIDNDSSAKDSTIENMDKDNNPSNSEASTQSSQSSYQWLSIGQGANNISWRSNFGPSKLVPTSDYEGPWVLKYPIVEKDKPILNAMNTPDRAIRVWNEVNRKLPFAGRYKLGWVSPYITNTRPSTDAEIANKLIELYNDTRRIVVDAATRGNFLTALDTGEVTLVDMDLALKRSKSVASMDFAKDLSSRFDDYWKDPELKESMPVTLIITQNLLYFEDQLSINCINDLCKARLISLDNICSLTWLRENHKKLTKELFLQIATLTNSGITVSGILLESLISEAKVKTQLTTTTQSSSLFFSQPIDRSIEELIDEYNDSSLKL
;
A
#
# COMPACT_ATOMS: atom_id res chain seq x y z
N MET A 1 -7.18 -22.72 -45.17
CA MET A 1 -7.43 -23.64 -44.03
C MET A 1 -8.49 -23.00 -43.16
N PRO A 2 -9.54 -23.75 -42.76
CA PRO A 2 -10.85 -23.19 -42.44
C PRO A 2 -10.95 -22.67 -41.00
N LEU A 3 -11.85 -21.70 -40.84
CA LEU A 3 -12.33 -21.09 -39.61
C LEU A 3 -13.11 -22.12 -38.79
N ILE A 4 -12.83 -22.17 -37.49
CA ILE A 4 -13.61 -22.93 -36.52
C ILE A 4 -14.43 -21.92 -35.73
N ASP A 5 -15.75 -21.95 -35.97
CA ASP A 5 -16.76 -21.33 -35.13
C ASP A 5 -16.78 -22.05 -33.77
N ASN A 6 -16.57 -21.31 -32.69
CA ASN A 6 -16.82 -21.79 -31.34
C ASN A 6 -18.08 -21.11 -30.79
N ASP A 7 -19.15 -21.88 -30.88
CA ASP A 7 -20.44 -21.72 -30.25
C ASP A 7 -20.29 -21.87 -28.72
N SER A 8 -20.35 -20.77 -27.97
CA SER A 8 -20.36 -20.81 -26.49
C SER A 8 -21.78 -20.67 -25.98
N SER A 9 -22.46 -21.81 -25.87
CA SER A 9 -23.68 -21.97 -25.09
C SER A 9 -23.41 -21.60 -23.62
N ALA A 10 -24.16 -20.61 -23.14
CA ALA A 10 -24.23 -20.24 -21.74
C ALA A 10 -24.75 -21.44 -20.92
N LYS A 11 -23.92 -21.94 -20.01
CA LYS A 11 -24.36 -22.88 -18.97
C LYS A 11 -24.69 -22.09 -17.72
N ASP A 12 -25.99 -22.08 -17.40
CA ASP A 12 -26.53 -21.79 -16.08
C ASP A 12 -25.74 -22.58 -15.03
N SER A 13 -25.11 -21.85 -14.11
CA SER A 13 -24.54 -22.43 -12.90
C SER A 13 -25.53 -22.20 -11.76
N THR A 14 -26.26 -23.27 -11.46
CA THR A 14 -27.14 -23.41 -10.31
C THR A 14 -26.35 -23.15 -9.03
N ILE A 15 -26.71 -22.09 -8.30
CA ILE A 15 -26.20 -21.82 -6.95
C ILE A 15 -26.81 -22.87 -6.02
N GLU A 16 -25.98 -23.78 -5.53
CA GLU A 16 -26.36 -24.73 -4.48
C GLU A 16 -26.66 -23.97 -3.18
N ASN A 17 -27.90 -24.12 -2.71
CA ASN A 17 -28.36 -23.65 -1.41
C ASN A 17 -27.58 -24.37 -0.29
N MET A 18 -26.68 -23.65 0.39
CA MET A 18 -26.12 -24.11 1.66
C MET A 18 -27.07 -23.76 2.83
N ASP A 19 -27.43 -24.82 3.54
CA ASP A 19 -27.86 -24.90 4.95
C ASP A 19 -29.20 -24.28 5.36
N LYS A 20 -30.27 -25.05 5.07
CA LYS A 20 -31.38 -25.25 6.00
C LYS A 20 -31.08 -26.52 6.79
N ASP A 21 -30.81 -26.40 8.09
CA ASP A 21 -31.29 -27.29 9.16
C ASP A 21 -30.51 -27.05 10.45
N ASN A 22 -31.16 -26.44 11.44
CA ASN A 22 -30.97 -26.76 12.85
C ASN A 22 -32.11 -26.15 13.65
N ASN A 23 -33.06 -27.00 14.00
CA ASN A 23 -34.24 -26.70 14.82
C ASN A 23 -34.17 -27.57 16.08
N PRO A 24 -33.99 -27.00 17.28
CA PRO A 24 -34.30 -27.70 18.51
C PRO A 24 -35.52 -27.06 19.18
N SER A 25 -36.63 -27.82 19.18
CA SER A 25 -37.78 -27.57 20.03
C SER A 25 -37.56 -28.24 21.40
N ASN A 26 -37.40 -27.44 22.46
CA ASN A 26 -38.26 -27.54 23.64
C ASN A 26 -38.00 -26.41 24.65
N SER A 27 -39.13 -26.00 25.21
CA SER A 27 -39.41 -24.78 25.96
C SER A 27 -38.94 -24.80 27.41
N GLU A 28 -38.19 -23.78 27.81
CA GLU A 28 -38.33 -23.16 29.12
C GLU A 28 -38.52 -21.66 28.93
N ALA A 29 -39.59 -21.13 29.54
CA ALA A 29 -39.98 -19.73 29.50
C ALA A 29 -38.96 -18.88 30.27
N SER A 30 -37.85 -18.60 29.61
CA SER A 30 -36.99 -17.47 29.94
C SER A 30 -37.63 -16.21 29.37
N THR A 31 -37.68 -15.16 30.18
CA THR A 31 -38.05 -13.81 29.76
C THR A 31 -37.07 -13.36 28.67
N GLN A 32 -37.35 -13.75 27.42
CA GLN A 32 -36.57 -13.38 26.25
C GLN A 32 -36.74 -11.87 26.09
N SER A 33 -35.80 -11.11 26.65
CA SER A 33 -35.55 -9.75 26.23
C SER A 33 -35.33 -9.83 24.72
N SER A 34 -36.27 -9.32 23.95
CA SER A 34 -36.19 -9.16 22.51
C SER A 34 -35.06 -8.18 22.20
N GLN A 35 -33.81 -8.65 22.33
CA GLN A 35 -32.63 -7.94 21.88
C GLN A 35 -32.79 -7.79 20.37
N SER A 36 -33.12 -6.56 19.96
CA SER A 36 -33.30 -6.19 18.56
C SER A 36 -32.06 -6.58 17.78
N SER A 37 -32.13 -7.62 16.95
CA SER A 37 -30.99 -8.02 16.14
C SER A 37 -30.65 -6.94 15.10
N TYR A 38 -29.38 -6.87 14.71
CA TYR A 38 -28.95 -6.02 13.61
C TYR A 38 -29.69 -6.39 12.32
N GLN A 39 -30.30 -5.40 11.67
CA GLN A 39 -30.89 -5.53 10.35
C GLN A 39 -29.85 -5.14 9.29
N TRP A 40 -29.59 -6.04 8.35
CA TRP A 40 -28.56 -5.87 7.33
C TRP A 40 -29.20 -5.62 5.96
N LEU A 41 -28.90 -4.48 5.36
CA LEU A 41 -29.29 -4.11 4.01
C LEU A 41 -28.10 -4.32 3.06
N SER A 42 -28.29 -5.07 1.98
CA SER A 42 -27.24 -5.22 0.96
C SER A 42 -26.94 -3.86 0.33
N ILE A 43 -25.67 -3.48 0.27
CA ILE A 43 -25.23 -2.21 -0.33
C ILE A 43 -24.37 -2.39 -1.57
N GLY A 44 -23.95 -3.62 -1.88
CA GLY A 44 -23.24 -3.92 -3.12
C GLY A 44 -22.44 -5.22 -3.07
N GLN A 45 -22.01 -5.64 -4.25
CA GLN A 45 -21.10 -6.75 -4.45
C GLN A 45 -19.94 -6.26 -5.31
N GLY A 46 -18.74 -6.24 -4.73
CA GLY A 46 -17.50 -6.01 -5.47
C GLY A 46 -16.92 -7.31 -6.00
N ALA A 47 -15.76 -7.24 -6.65
CA ALA A 47 -15.05 -8.42 -7.15
C ALA A 47 -14.61 -9.37 -6.03
N ASN A 48 -14.28 -8.81 -4.86
CA ASN A 48 -13.65 -9.54 -3.76
C ASN A 48 -14.55 -9.77 -2.55
N ASN A 49 -15.63 -9.00 -2.43
CA ASN A 49 -16.44 -8.95 -1.22
C ASN A 49 -17.90 -8.64 -1.56
N ILE A 50 -18.81 -9.21 -0.78
CA ILE A 50 -20.20 -8.76 -0.71
C ILE A 50 -20.33 -7.88 0.54
N SER A 51 -21.06 -6.77 0.42
CA SER A 51 -21.16 -5.73 1.46
C SER A 51 -22.60 -5.48 1.88
N TRP A 52 -22.80 -5.36 3.19
CA TRP A 52 -24.08 -4.97 3.81
C TRP A 52 -23.88 -3.82 4.77
N ARG A 53 -24.88 -2.96 4.88
CA ARG A 53 -24.97 -1.92 5.90
C ARG A 53 -25.97 -2.33 6.98
N SER A 54 -25.64 -2.11 8.24
CA SER A 54 -26.58 -2.29 9.34
C SER A 54 -27.44 -1.05 9.61
N ASN A 55 -28.54 -1.22 10.34
CA ASN A 55 -29.12 -0.14 11.15
C ASN A 55 -28.22 0.21 12.36
N PHE A 56 -28.58 1.24 13.13
CA PHE A 56 -28.03 1.40 14.48
C PHE A 56 -28.52 0.22 15.32
N GLY A 57 -27.60 -0.52 15.93
CA GLY A 57 -27.95 -1.69 16.73
C GLY A 57 -28.03 -1.38 18.21
N PRO A 58 -28.52 -2.34 19.01
CA PRO A 58 -28.69 -2.15 20.46
C PRO A 58 -27.39 -2.30 21.25
N SER A 59 -26.29 -2.76 20.62
CA SER A 59 -25.04 -3.08 21.31
C SER A 59 -23.83 -2.97 20.39
N LYS A 60 -22.66 -2.64 20.95
CA LYS A 60 -21.39 -2.54 20.22
C LYS A 60 -21.04 -3.88 19.55
N LEU A 61 -20.75 -3.87 18.25
CA LEU A 61 -20.27 -5.08 17.52
C LEU A 61 -18.79 -5.37 17.76
N VAL A 62 -18.00 -4.32 17.95
CA VAL A 62 -16.55 -4.41 18.15
C VAL A 62 -16.28 -4.00 19.60
N PRO A 63 -15.91 -4.94 20.51
CA PRO A 63 -15.79 -4.64 21.94
C PRO A 63 -14.82 -3.50 22.28
N THR A 64 -13.81 -3.27 21.43
CA THR A 64 -12.81 -2.22 21.60
C THR A 64 -13.20 -0.88 20.97
N SER A 65 -14.43 -0.74 20.46
CA SER A 65 -14.91 0.45 19.76
C SER A 65 -16.14 1.00 20.46
N ASP A 66 -16.18 2.32 20.69
CA ASP A 66 -17.36 3.00 21.23
C ASP A 66 -18.42 3.30 20.18
N TYR A 67 -18.17 2.95 18.93
CA TYR A 67 -19.09 3.16 17.83
C TYR A 67 -20.29 2.20 17.90
N GLU A 68 -21.50 2.76 17.82
CA GLU A 68 -22.75 1.99 17.95
C GLU A 68 -23.35 1.60 16.58
N GLY A 69 -22.78 2.10 15.49
CA GLY A 69 -23.23 1.88 14.13
C GLY A 69 -23.65 3.17 13.42
N PRO A 70 -24.18 3.07 12.18
CA PRO A 70 -24.35 1.84 11.40
C PRO A 70 -23.01 1.20 10.98
N TRP A 71 -22.97 -0.12 10.80
CA TRP A 71 -21.76 -0.86 10.40
C TRP A 71 -21.82 -1.28 8.94
N VAL A 72 -20.65 -1.43 8.30
CA VAL A 72 -20.48 -2.14 7.03
C VAL A 72 -19.94 -3.52 7.32
N LEU A 73 -20.70 -4.56 7.02
CA LEU A 73 -20.25 -5.96 7.03
C LEU A 73 -19.76 -6.35 5.65
N LYS A 74 -18.53 -6.88 5.56
CA LYS A 74 -17.98 -7.46 4.34
C LYS A 74 -17.71 -8.95 4.52
N TYR A 75 -18.17 -9.77 3.58
CA TYR A 75 -17.79 -11.17 3.44
C TYR A 75 -16.94 -11.37 2.19
N PRO A 76 -15.76 -12.01 2.31
CA PRO A 76 -14.92 -12.28 1.16
C PRO A 76 -15.55 -13.32 0.24
N ILE A 77 -15.43 -13.09 -1.06
CA ILE A 77 -15.73 -14.05 -2.11
C ILE A 77 -14.47 -14.90 -2.28
N VAL A 78 -14.57 -16.20 -1.98
CA VAL A 78 -13.44 -17.13 -2.07
C VAL A 78 -13.45 -17.81 -3.42
N GLU A 79 -12.44 -17.55 -4.23
CA GLU A 79 -12.28 -18.14 -5.56
C GLU A 79 -11.24 -19.26 -5.51
N LYS A 80 -11.62 -20.50 -5.86
CA LYS A 80 -10.76 -21.70 -5.70
C LYS A 80 -9.43 -21.59 -6.48
N ASP A 81 -9.44 -20.90 -7.61
CA ASP A 81 -8.34 -20.72 -8.54
C ASP A 81 -7.50 -19.45 -8.29
N LYS A 82 -7.87 -18.62 -7.30
CA LYS A 82 -7.16 -17.38 -6.96
C LYS A 82 -6.65 -17.35 -5.51
N PRO A 83 -5.77 -18.27 -5.10
CA PRO A 83 -5.30 -18.37 -3.71
C PRO A 83 -4.59 -17.11 -3.21
N ILE A 84 -3.85 -16.42 -4.09
CA ILE A 84 -3.16 -15.17 -3.75
C ILE A 84 -4.18 -14.06 -3.46
N LEU A 85 -5.25 -13.97 -4.24
CA LEU A 85 -6.32 -12.98 -4.02
C LEU A 85 -7.09 -13.29 -2.73
N ASN A 86 -7.40 -14.56 -2.48
CA ASN A 86 -8.03 -14.99 -1.23
C ASN A 86 -7.20 -14.62 0.00
N ALA A 87 -5.87 -14.75 -0.08
CA ALA A 87 -4.96 -14.35 1.01
C ALA A 87 -5.01 -12.83 1.28
N MET A 88 -5.22 -12.03 0.23
CA MET A 88 -5.36 -10.57 0.33
C MET A 88 -6.71 -10.15 0.93
N ASN A 89 -7.75 -10.96 0.77
CA ASN A 89 -9.12 -10.65 1.20
C ASN A 89 -9.52 -11.32 2.52
N THR A 90 -8.57 -11.88 3.28
CA THR A 90 -8.89 -12.48 4.58
C THR A 90 -9.41 -11.42 5.57
N PRO A 91 -10.47 -11.71 6.36
CA PRO A 91 -11.02 -10.73 7.29
C PRO A 91 -9.99 -10.21 8.30
N ASP A 92 -9.08 -11.08 8.78
CA ASP A 92 -8.05 -10.67 9.75
C ASP A 92 -7.02 -9.71 9.13
N ARG A 93 -6.71 -9.86 7.84
CA ARG A 93 -5.91 -8.88 7.12
C ARG A 93 -6.68 -7.58 6.98
N ALA A 94 -7.93 -7.61 6.52
CA ALA A 94 -8.74 -6.42 6.29
C ALA A 94 -8.91 -5.58 7.57
N ILE A 95 -9.25 -6.22 8.70
CA ILE A 95 -9.37 -5.57 10.02
C ILE A 95 -8.04 -4.90 10.42
N ARG A 96 -6.93 -5.62 10.30
CA ARG A 96 -5.60 -5.08 10.63
C ARG A 96 -5.27 -3.86 9.76
N VAL A 97 -5.54 -3.94 8.46
CA VAL A 97 -5.26 -2.83 7.53
C VAL A 97 -6.14 -1.63 7.83
N TRP A 98 -7.45 -1.83 8.07
CA TRP A 98 -8.38 -0.76 8.45
C TRP A 98 -7.86 -0.01 9.66
N ASN A 99 -7.55 -0.76 10.73
CA ASN A 99 -7.10 -0.19 11.99
C ASN A 99 -5.72 0.49 11.89
N GLU A 100 -4.87 0.08 10.93
CA GLU A 100 -3.58 0.73 10.66
C GLU A 100 -3.72 2.03 9.85
N VAL A 101 -4.62 2.04 8.85
CA VAL A 101 -4.80 3.13 7.89
C VAL A 101 -5.75 4.21 8.40
N ASN A 102 -6.84 3.82 9.05
CA ASN A 102 -7.91 4.71 9.49
C ASN A 102 -7.88 4.92 11.02
N ARG A 103 -6.70 5.26 11.58
CA ARG A 103 -6.46 5.29 13.04
C ARG A 103 -7.34 6.28 13.82
N LYS A 104 -7.88 7.29 13.15
CA LYS A 104 -8.77 8.30 13.74
C LYS A 104 -10.25 7.87 13.73
N LEU A 105 -10.58 6.82 12.98
CA LEU A 105 -11.92 6.28 12.88
C LEU A 105 -12.11 5.12 13.87
N PRO A 106 -13.36 4.76 14.18
CA PRO A 106 -13.59 3.62 15.05
C PRO A 106 -13.00 2.32 14.49
N PHE A 107 -12.58 1.44 15.40
CA PHE A 107 -11.95 0.17 15.04
C PHE A 107 -12.90 -0.75 14.28
N ALA A 108 -12.37 -1.38 13.23
CA ALA A 108 -12.97 -2.54 12.60
C ALA A 108 -12.75 -3.81 13.46
N GLY A 109 -13.60 -4.81 13.26
CA GLY A 109 -13.52 -6.06 14.02
C GLY A 109 -14.12 -7.26 13.30
N ARG A 110 -13.88 -8.45 13.86
CA ARG A 110 -14.41 -9.71 13.32
C ARG A 110 -15.91 -9.79 13.61
N TYR A 111 -16.69 -10.20 12.63
CA TYR A 111 -18.11 -10.49 12.81
C TYR A 111 -18.49 -11.74 12.03
N LYS A 112 -18.80 -12.82 12.74
CA LYS A 112 -19.01 -14.16 12.15
C LYS A 112 -17.80 -14.53 11.26
N LEU A 113 -18.05 -15.01 10.04
CA LEU A 113 -17.02 -15.38 9.07
C LEU A 113 -16.40 -14.17 8.34
N GLY A 114 -16.96 -12.97 8.50
CA GLY A 114 -16.53 -11.75 7.82
C GLY A 114 -15.92 -10.74 8.78
N TRP A 115 -15.97 -9.47 8.39
CA TRP A 115 -15.54 -8.37 9.23
C TRP A 115 -16.47 -7.17 9.09
N VAL A 116 -16.49 -6.34 10.13
CA VAL A 116 -17.25 -5.09 10.16
C VAL A 116 -16.32 -3.89 10.27
N SER A 117 -16.70 -2.80 9.59
CA SER A 117 -16.12 -1.47 9.73
C SER A 117 -17.20 -0.42 9.97
N PRO A 118 -16.88 0.75 10.53
CA PRO A 118 -17.81 1.85 10.63
C PRO A 118 -18.36 2.27 9.27
N TYR A 119 -19.67 2.50 9.16
CA TYR A 119 -20.25 3.14 7.98
C TYR A 119 -20.03 4.64 8.05
N ILE A 120 -19.31 5.18 7.07
CA ILE A 120 -19.01 6.61 7.03
C ILE A 120 -20.19 7.33 6.36
N THR A 121 -20.89 8.15 7.14
CA THR A 121 -22.04 8.95 6.67
C THR A 121 -21.61 10.31 6.16
N ASN A 122 -22.49 11.00 5.43
CA ASN A 122 -22.26 12.38 4.96
C ASN A 122 -20.99 12.53 4.11
N THR A 123 -20.77 11.58 3.19
CA THR A 123 -19.60 11.54 2.32
C THR A 123 -19.97 11.69 0.85
N ARG A 124 -18.97 12.03 0.04
CA ARG A 124 -18.99 11.83 -1.41
C ARG A 124 -17.80 10.98 -1.86
N PRO A 125 -17.79 10.44 -3.09
CA PRO A 125 -16.56 9.97 -3.71
C PRO A 125 -15.49 11.06 -3.70
N SER A 126 -14.26 10.67 -3.41
CA SER A 126 -13.11 11.60 -3.41
C SER A 126 -12.71 11.96 -4.85
N THR A 127 -12.20 13.17 -5.02
CA THR A 127 -11.65 13.65 -6.30
C THR A 127 -10.24 13.10 -6.54
N ASP A 128 -9.76 13.17 -7.78
CA ASP A 128 -8.42 12.72 -8.15
C ASP A 128 -7.31 13.35 -7.29
N ALA A 129 -7.36 14.67 -7.09
CA ALA A 129 -6.38 15.39 -6.27
C ALA A 129 -6.43 14.99 -4.79
N GLU A 130 -7.62 14.74 -4.24
CA GLU A 130 -7.79 14.27 -2.86
C GLU A 130 -7.21 12.88 -2.65
N ILE A 131 -7.46 11.96 -3.59
CA ILE A 131 -6.94 10.60 -3.54
C ILE A 131 -5.41 10.62 -3.68
N ALA A 132 -4.87 11.35 -4.65
CA ALA A 132 -3.44 11.47 -4.86
C ALA A 132 -2.70 11.97 -3.61
N ASN A 133 -3.21 13.02 -2.96
CA ASN A 133 -2.66 13.50 -1.68
C ASN A 133 -2.77 12.43 -0.59
N LYS A 134 -3.93 11.76 -0.49
CA LYS A 134 -4.13 10.73 0.52
C LYS A 134 -3.19 9.55 0.34
N LEU A 135 -2.86 9.16 -0.89
CA LEU A 135 -1.89 8.09 -1.17
C LEU A 135 -0.50 8.41 -0.62
N ILE A 136 -0.05 9.67 -0.73
CA ILE A 136 1.24 10.10 -0.18
C ILE A 136 1.23 10.04 1.36
N GLU A 137 0.15 10.49 2.00
CA GLU A 137 -0.02 10.34 3.45
C GLU A 137 0.04 8.87 3.87
N LEU A 138 -0.78 8.01 3.25
CA LEU A 138 -0.84 6.58 3.55
C LEU A 138 0.51 5.90 3.39
N TYR A 139 1.23 6.23 2.33
CA TYR A 139 2.54 5.66 2.05
C TYR A 139 3.57 6.07 3.10
N ASN A 140 3.59 7.35 3.51
CA ASN A 140 4.45 7.83 4.59
C ASN A 140 4.13 7.16 5.93
N ASP A 141 2.85 7.01 6.25
CA ASP A 141 2.40 6.53 7.57
C ASP A 141 2.45 5.02 7.75
N THR A 142 2.22 4.28 6.67
CA THR A 142 1.98 2.82 6.72
C THR A 142 2.86 2.01 5.78
N ARG A 143 3.56 2.68 4.85
CA ARG A 143 4.33 2.04 3.77
C ARG A 143 3.44 1.21 2.84
N ARG A 144 2.19 1.62 2.64
CA ARG A 144 1.22 0.92 1.80
C ARG A 144 0.99 1.65 0.48
N ILE A 145 0.83 0.88 -0.59
CA ILE A 145 0.44 1.35 -1.91
C ILE A 145 -0.92 0.73 -2.22
N VAL A 146 -1.95 1.55 -2.46
CA VAL A 146 -3.28 1.09 -2.87
C VAL A 146 -3.28 1.01 -4.40
N VAL A 147 -3.16 -0.20 -4.96
CA VAL A 147 -2.92 -0.35 -6.41
C VAL A 147 -4.16 -0.10 -7.27
N ASP A 148 -5.35 -0.14 -6.69
CA ASP A 148 -6.63 0.14 -7.35
C ASP A 148 -7.22 1.48 -6.87
N ALA A 149 -6.37 2.43 -6.46
CA ALA A 149 -6.80 3.68 -5.81
C ALA A 149 -7.75 4.55 -6.66
N ALA A 150 -7.59 4.54 -7.98
CA ALA A 150 -8.43 5.30 -8.90
C ALA A 150 -9.84 4.70 -9.09
N THR A 151 -10.11 3.53 -8.51
CA THR A 151 -11.45 2.93 -8.57
C THR A 151 -12.44 3.77 -7.76
N ARG A 152 -13.51 4.23 -8.44
CA ARG A 152 -14.55 5.04 -7.81
C ARG A 152 -15.17 4.31 -6.63
N GLY A 153 -15.20 4.98 -5.48
CA GLY A 153 -15.79 4.45 -4.24
C GLY A 153 -14.78 3.84 -3.26
N ASN A 154 -13.53 3.61 -3.68
CA ASN A 154 -12.47 3.14 -2.76
C ASN A 154 -12.08 4.21 -1.73
N PHE A 155 -12.21 5.50 -2.10
CA PHE A 155 -11.97 6.64 -1.22
C PHE A 155 -13.21 7.52 -1.09
N LEU A 156 -13.57 7.86 0.14
CA LEU A 156 -14.66 8.77 0.47
C LEU A 156 -14.13 10.02 1.14
N THR A 157 -14.67 11.19 0.76
CA THR A 157 -14.40 12.47 1.42
C THR A 157 -15.60 12.86 2.25
N ALA A 158 -15.37 13.09 3.54
CA ALA A 158 -16.38 13.60 4.46
C ALA A 158 -16.74 15.06 4.10
N LEU A 159 -18.03 15.36 3.94
CA LEU A 159 -18.49 16.67 3.46
C LEU A 159 -18.37 17.78 4.51
N ASP A 160 -18.34 17.41 5.78
CA ASP A 160 -18.24 18.30 6.94
C ASP A 160 -16.78 18.64 7.29
N THR A 161 -15.86 17.67 7.21
CA THR A 161 -14.46 17.86 7.59
C THR A 161 -13.48 17.96 6.42
N GLY A 162 -13.88 17.49 5.24
CA GLY A 162 -12.96 17.29 4.10
C GLY A 162 -12.00 16.11 4.27
N GLU A 163 -12.16 15.29 5.32
CA GLU A 163 -11.27 14.15 5.55
C GLU A 163 -11.47 13.05 4.50
N VAL A 164 -10.37 12.63 3.87
CA VAL A 164 -10.33 11.56 2.87
C VAL A 164 -10.04 10.23 3.56
N THR A 165 -10.93 9.25 3.39
CA THR A 165 -10.88 7.92 4.02
C THR A 165 -10.78 6.82 2.97
N LEU A 166 -9.86 5.87 3.16
CA LEU A 166 -9.80 4.63 2.38
C LEU A 166 -10.80 3.62 2.95
N VAL A 167 -11.84 3.28 2.19
CA VAL A 167 -12.90 2.33 2.63
C VAL A 167 -12.79 0.96 1.96
N ASP A 168 -12.06 0.86 0.85
CA ASP A 168 -11.65 -0.41 0.27
C ASP A 168 -10.13 -0.55 0.29
N MET A 169 -9.62 -1.54 1.02
CA MET A 169 -8.19 -1.71 1.31
C MET A 169 -7.67 -3.11 1.00
N ASP A 170 -8.47 -3.91 0.29
CA ASP A 170 -8.12 -5.26 -0.13
C ASP A 170 -6.75 -5.23 -0.83
N LEU A 171 -6.55 -4.24 -1.69
CA LEU A 171 -5.36 -4.08 -2.51
C LEU A 171 -4.37 -3.01 -1.98
N ALA A 172 -4.43 -2.68 -0.69
CA ALA A 172 -3.42 -1.86 -0.01
C ALA A 172 -2.17 -2.69 0.33
N LEU A 173 -1.22 -2.77 -0.60
CA LEU A 173 -0.05 -3.63 -0.54
C LEU A 173 1.02 -3.10 0.42
N LYS A 174 1.60 -3.97 1.25
CA LYS A 174 2.79 -3.66 2.07
C LYS A 174 3.97 -4.53 1.65
N ARG A 175 4.59 -4.16 0.52
CA ARG A 175 5.58 -4.97 -0.22
C ARG A 175 6.88 -5.23 0.56
N SER A 176 7.16 -4.45 1.60
CA SER A 176 8.38 -4.63 2.41
C SER A 176 8.32 -5.75 3.45
N LYS A 177 7.11 -6.22 3.84
CA LYS A 177 6.93 -7.12 5.00
C LYS A 177 5.82 -8.15 4.86
N SER A 178 4.85 -7.97 3.98
CA SER A 178 3.70 -8.88 3.86
C SER A 178 3.95 -9.89 2.74
N VAL A 179 4.07 -11.18 3.09
CA VAL A 179 4.23 -12.28 2.11
C VAL A 179 3.12 -12.25 1.06
N ALA A 180 1.85 -12.17 1.48
CA ALA A 180 0.72 -12.06 0.56
C ALA A 180 0.82 -10.83 -0.37
N SER A 181 1.27 -9.67 0.14
CA SER A 181 1.45 -8.48 -0.71
C SER A 181 2.63 -8.64 -1.69
N MET A 182 3.72 -9.30 -1.26
CA MET A 182 4.86 -9.58 -2.13
C MET A 182 4.50 -10.58 -3.22
N ASP A 183 3.79 -11.66 -2.87
CA ASP A 183 3.33 -12.66 -3.83
C ASP A 183 2.33 -12.07 -4.83
N PHE A 184 1.39 -11.24 -4.36
CA PHE A 184 0.49 -10.49 -5.24
C PHE A 184 1.24 -9.56 -6.19
N ALA A 185 2.32 -8.92 -5.72
CA ALA A 185 3.08 -7.96 -6.51
C ALA A 185 3.96 -8.58 -7.62
N LYS A 186 4.23 -9.90 -7.60
CA LYS A 186 5.08 -10.58 -8.60
C LYS A 186 4.57 -10.39 -10.04
N ASP A 187 3.26 -10.41 -10.22
CA ASP A 187 2.61 -10.27 -11.52
C ASP A 187 1.79 -8.97 -11.64
N LEU A 188 2.13 -7.94 -10.84
CA LEU A 188 1.30 -6.74 -10.72
C LEU A 188 1.07 -6.05 -12.07
N SER A 189 2.11 -5.95 -12.89
CA SER A 189 2.01 -5.34 -14.21
C SER A 189 1.03 -6.07 -15.12
N SER A 190 0.98 -7.41 -15.06
CA SER A 190 0.05 -8.19 -15.86
C SER A 190 -1.37 -8.14 -15.29
N ARG A 191 -1.52 -8.19 -13.97
CA ARG A 191 -2.83 -8.16 -13.28
C ARG A 191 -3.59 -6.84 -13.48
N PHE A 192 -2.87 -5.74 -13.66
CA PHE A 192 -3.45 -4.40 -13.78
C PHE A 192 -3.21 -3.77 -15.16
N ASP A 193 -2.81 -4.53 -16.17
CA ASP A 193 -2.53 -3.98 -17.51
C ASP A 193 -3.74 -3.24 -18.08
N ASP A 194 -4.93 -3.86 -18.00
CA ASP A 194 -6.19 -3.25 -18.42
C ASP A 194 -6.54 -2.03 -17.59
N TYR A 195 -6.37 -2.12 -16.25
CA TYR A 195 -6.64 -1.02 -15.32
C TYR A 195 -5.79 0.22 -15.62
N TRP A 196 -4.49 0.04 -15.89
CA TRP A 196 -3.59 1.16 -16.24
C TRP A 196 -3.86 1.72 -17.63
N LYS A 197 -4.50 0.95 -18.51
CA LYS A 197 -4.81 1.36 -19.89
C LYS A 197 -6.19 1.95 -20.04
N ASP A 198 -7.07 1.74 -19.07
CA ASP A 198 -8.46 2.20 -19.05
C ASP A 198 -8.56 3.70 -19.40
N PRO A 199 -9.27 4.06 -20.49
CA PRO A 199 -9.39 5.44 -20.94
C PRO A 199 -10.24 6.30 -19.99
N GLU A 200 -11.28 5.74 -19.36
CA GLU A 200 -12.15 6.46 -18.43
C GLU A 200 -11.37 6.81 -17.16
N LEU A 201 -10.54 5.89 -16.65
CA LEU A 201 -9.68 6.18 -15.50
C LEU A 201 -8.59 7.20 -15.84
N LYS A 202 -8.00 7.14 -17.04
CA LYS A 202 -7.02 8.15 -17.48
C LYS A 202 -7.61 9.54 -17.60
N GLU A 203 -8.89 9.64 -17.96
CA GLU A 203 -9.59 10.92 -18.03
C GLU A 203 -10.00 11.41 -16.64
N SER A 204 -10.57 10.54 -15.81
CA SER A 204 -11.18 10.92 -14.53
C SER A 204 -10.22 10.96 -13.35
N MET A 205 -9.14 10.17 -13.37
CA MET A 205 -8.19 9.98 -12.26
C MET A 205 -6.70 9.99 -12.69
N PRO A 206 -6.26 10.87 -13.61
CA PRO A 206 -4.90 10.82 -14.16
C PRO A 206 -3.79 10.95 -13.11
N VAL A 207 -3.97 11.83 -12.11
CA VAL A 207 -2.93 12.09 -11.10
C VAL A 207 -2.79 10.89 -10.18
N THR A 208 -3.90 10.29 -9.73
CA THR A 208 -3.91 9.10 -8.88
C THR A 208 -3.20 7.92 -9.55
N LEU A 209 -3.44 7.70 -10.86
CA LEU A 209 -2.75 6.65 -11.62
C LEU A 209 -1.23 6.90 -11.65
N ILE A 210 -0.81 8.13 -11.97
CA ILE A 210 0.60 8.52 -12.01
C ILE A 210 1.27 8.30 -10.65
N ILE A 211 0.66 8.79 -9.56
CA ILE A 211 1.21 8.66 -8.21
C ILE A 211 1.33 7.20 -7.81
N THR A 212 0.30 6.39 -8.06
CA THR A 212 0.32 4.96 -7.72
C THR A 212 1.47 4.23 -8.43
N GLN A 213 1.61 4.45 -9.74
CA GLN A 213 2.69 3.86 -10.54
C GLN A 213 4.08 4.38 -10.14
N ASN A 214 4.20 5.66 -9.79
CA ASN A 214 5.48 6.24 -9.36
C ASN A 214 5.89 5.76 -7.97
N LEU A 215 4.95 5.49 -7.06
CA LEU A 215 5.23 4.84 -5.78
C LEU A 215 5.72 3.40 -5.97
N LEU A 216 5.14 2.65 -6.91
CA LEU A 216 5.62 1.31 -7.27
C LEU A 216 7.05 1.35 -7.81
N TYR A 217 7.31 2.21 -8.80
CA TYR A 217 8.65 2.45 -9.33
C TYR A 217 9.64 2.87 -8.23
N PHE A 218 9.24 3.77 -7.33
CA PHE A 218 10.08 4.23 -6.23
C PHE A 218 10.48 3.08 -5.27
N GLU A 219 9.57 2.15 -4.94
CA GLU A 219 9.91 0.94 -4.17
C GLU A 219 10.79 -0.05 -4.93
N ASP A 220 10.66 -0.12 -6.26
CA ASP A 220 11.47 -1.02 -7.08
C ASP A 220 12.93 -0.53 -7.21
N GLN A 221 13.17 0.78 -7.06
CA GLN A 221 14.49 1.38 -7.26
C GLN A 221 15.30 1.56 -5.97
N LEU A 222 14.64 1.77 -4.82
CA LEU A 222 15.31 2.11 -3.57
C LEU A 222 15.17 1.01 -2.52
N SER A 223 16.22 0.84 -1.70
CA SER A 223 16.17 -0.11 -0.57
C SER A 223 15.24 0.38 0.54
N ILE A 224 14.68 -0.56 1.30
CA ILE A 224 13.77 -0.26 2.41
C ILE A 224 14.38 0.73 3.44
N ASN A 225 15.69 0.64 3.69
CA ASN A 225 16.39 1.55 4.60
C ASN A 225 16.44 2.97 4.04
N CYS A 226 16.77 3.12 2.74
CA CYS A 226 16.76 4.43 2.09
C CYS A 226 15.37 5.05 2.16
N ILE A 227 14.33 4.26 1.88
CA ILE A 227 12.98 4.77 1.89
C ILE A 227 12.52 5.17 3.31
N ASN A 228 12.86 4.39 4.33
CA ASN A 228 12.56 4.75 5.72
C ASN A 228 13.20 6.08 6.11
N ASP A 229 14.43 6.34 5.68
CA ASP A 229 15.10 7.63 5.91
C ASP A 229 14.34 8.77 5.23
N LEU A 230 13.90 8.58 3.98
CA LEU A 230 13.16 9.58 3.21
C LEU A 230 11.78 9.88 3.82
N CYS A 231 11.07 8.86 4.33
CA CYS A 231 9.82 9.05 5.07
C CYS A 231 10.04 9.85 6.36
N LYS A 232 11.07 9.51 7.15
CA LYS A 232 11.42 10.24 8.39
C LYS A 232 11.75 11.70 8.11
N ALA A 233 12.45 11.96 7.01
CA ALA A 233 12.78 13.30 6.55
C ALA A 233 11.60 14.03 5.87
N ARG A 234 10.43 13.39 5.73
CA ARG A 234 9.23 13.90 5.04
C ARG A 234 9.52 14.38 3.61
N LEU A 235 10.42 13.69 2.91
CA LEU A 235 10.79 14.03 1.52
C LEU A 235 9.90 13.35 0.49
N ILE A 236 9.02 12.43 0.90
CA ILE A 236 8.06 11.80 0.02
C ILE A 236 6.80 12.68 0.00
N SER A 237 6.81 13.67 -0.88
CA SER A 237 5.67 14.58 -1.15
C SER A 237 5.01 14.24 -2.49
N LEU A 238 3.83 14.81 -2.72
CA LEU A 238 3.11 14.66 -3.99
C LEU A 238 3.99 15.09 -5.17
N ASP A 239 4.58 16.28 -5.09
CA ASP A 239 5.38 16.86 -6.17
C ASP A 239 6.66 16.06 -6.44
N ASN A 240 7.31 15.56 -5.38
CA ASN A 240 8.52 14.74 -5.51
C ASN A 240 8.24 13.40 -6.17
N ILE A 241 7.13 12.75 -5.81
CA ILE A 241 6.71 11.49 -6.42
C ILE A 241 6.21 11.72 -7.86
N CYS A 242 5.50 12.80 -8.13
CA CYS A 242 5.06 13.16 -9.48
C CYS A 242 6.26 13.39 -10.42
N SER A 243 7.33 14.00 -9.92
CA SER A 243 8.58 14.24 -10.67
C SER A 243 9.30 12.96 -11.14
N LEU A 244 8.92 11.78 -10.63
CA LEU A 244 9.50 10.50 -11.05
C LEU A 244 8.94 9.97 -12.37
N THR A 245 7.86 10.56 -12.89
CA THR A 245 7.15 10.09 -14.09
C THR A 245 8.10 9.88 -15.26
N TRP A 246 8.93 10.88 -15.56
CA TRP A 246 9.87 10.82 -16.67
C TRP A 246 10.93 9.72 -16.48
N LEU A 247 11.45 9.54 -15.26
CA LEU A 247 12.42 8.49 -14.97
C LEU A 247 11.82 7.10 -15.18
N ARG A 248 10.59 6.88 -14.70
CA ARG A 248 9.85 5.64 -14.86
C ARG A 248 9.62 5.32 -16.35
N GLU A 249 9.10 6.28 -17.10
CA GLU A 249 8.76 6.10 -18.52
C GLU A 249 9.99 5.88 -19.42
N ASN A 250 11.14 6.42 -19.03
CA ASN A 250 12.40 6.26 -19.76
C ASN A 250 13.31 5.18 -19.16
N HIS A 251 12.77 4.34 -18.27
CA HIS A 251 13.48 3.27 -17.58
C HIS A 251 14.84 3.69 -16.99
N LYS A 252 14.92 4.92 -16.48
CA LYS A 252 16.13 5.42 -15.81
C LYS A 252 16.20 4.85 -14.41
N LYS A 253 17.41 4.68 -13.88
CA LYS A 253 17.63 4.24 -12.51
C LYS A 253 17.44 5.40 -11.55
N LEU A 254 16.69 5.19 -10.47
CA LEU A 254 16.62 6.15 -9.36
C LEU A 254 17.62 5.75 -8.26
N THR A 255 18.45 6.70 -7.82
CA THR A 255 19.30 6.56 -6.63
C THR A 255 18.79 7.46 -5.51
N LYS A 256 19.24 7.21 -4.27
CA LYS A 256 18.89 8.07 -3.12
C LYS A 256 19.35 9.50 -3.37
N GLU A 257 20.55 9.69 -3.89
CA GLU A 257 21.14 11.00 -4.19
C GLU A 257 20.33 11.75 -5.25
N LEU A 258 19.93 11.08 -6.33
CA LEU A 258 19.09 11.68 -7.36
C LEU A 258 17.73 12.10 -6.79
N PHE A 259 17.12 11.27 -5.92
CA PHE A 259 15.87 11.64 -5.27
C PHE A 259 16.03 12.86 -4.34
N LEU A 260 17.14 12.97 -3.61
CA LEU A 260 17.43 14.14 -2.78
C LEU A 260 17.61 15.42 -3.61
N GLN A 261 18.24 15.31 -4.80
CA GLN A 261 18.35 16.43 -5.74
C GLN A 261 16.97 16.86 -6.26
N ILE A 262 16.14 15.91 -6.67
CA ILE A 262 14.74 16.15 -7.09
C ILE A 262 14.00 16.88 -5.97
N ALA A 263 14.04 16.34 -4.74
CA ALA A 263 13.36 16.93 -3.60
C ALA A 263 13.84 18.37 -3.29
N THR A 264 15.14 18.63 -3.42
CA THR A 264 15.71 19.97 -3.21
C THR A 264 15.19 20.97 -4.24
N LEU A 265 15.15 20.57 -5.51
CA LEU A 265 14.67 21.41 -6.61
C LEU A 265 13.17 21.72 -6.45
N THR A 266 12.37 20.69 -6.23
CA THR A 266 10.92 20.82 -6.06
C THR A 266 10.57 21.67 -4.84
N ASN A 267 11.24 21.48 -3.69
CA ASN A 267 11.04 22.30 -2.50
C ASN A 267 11.47 23.77 -2.69
N SER A 268 12.32 24.03 -3.68
CA SER A 268 12.71 25.39 -4.09
C SER A 268 11.76 25.99 -5.14
N GLY A 269 10.65 25.32 -5.45
CA GLY A 269 9.69 25.75 -6.46
C GLY A 269 10.17 25.56 -7.90
N ILE A 270 11.23 24.77 -8.12
CA ILE A 270 11.78 24.51 -9.45
C ILE A 270 11.10 23.28 -10.04
N THR A 271 10.41 23.46 -11.17
CA THR A 271 9.80 22.35 -11.92
C THR A 271 10.88 21.41 -12.46
N VAL A 272 10.80 20.14 -12.08
CA VAL A 272 11.74 19.10 -12.51
C VAL A 272 11.32 18.55 -13.88
N SER A 273 11.95 19.06 -14.95
CA SER A 273 11.72 18.60 -16.31
C SER A 273 12.59 17.38 -16.68
N GLY A 274 12.22 16.68 -17.77
CA GLY A 274 13.03 15.57 -18.30
C GLY A 274 14.47 15.99 -18.66
N ILE A 275 14.65 17.18 -19.25
CA ILE A 275 15.97 17.73 -19.61
C ILE A 275 16.82 17.95 -18.34
N LEU A 276 16.20 18.46 -17.27
CA LEU A 276 16.89 18.66 -16.01
C LEU A 276 17.29 17.32 -15.39
N LEU A 277 16.41 16.33 -15.41
CA LEU A 277 16.70 14.97 -14.94
C LEU A 277 17.84 14.31 -15.73
N GLU A 278 17.86 14.44 -17.05
CA GLU A 278 18.96 13.95 -17.89
C GLU A 278 20.30 14.60 -17.53
N SER A 279 20.28 15.90 -17.25
CA SER A 279 21.46 16.66 -16.84
C SER A 279 21.99 16.17 -15.49
N LEU A 280 21.12 16.00 -14.49
CA LEU A 280 21.49 15.47 -13.16
C LEU A 280 22.09 14.06 -13.23
N ILE A 281 21.49 13.19 -14.05
CA ILE A 281 21.99 11.82 -14.27
C ILE A 281 23.38 11.85 -14.93
N SER A 282 23.58 12.74 -15.91
CA SER A 282 24.85 12.86 -16.63
C SER A 282 25.97 13.36 -15.73
N GLU A 283 25.70 14.36 -14.88
CA GLU A 283 26.66 14.88 -13.90
C GLU A 283 27.09 13.80 -12.88
N ALA A 284 26.15 12.99 -12.40
CA ALA A 284 26.44 11.89 -11.49
C ALA A 284 27.41 10.85 -12.08
N LYS A 285 27.30 10.57 -13.39
CA LYS A 285 28.22 9.66 -14.09
C LYS A 285 29.63 10.23 -14.18
N VAL A 286 29.77 11.52 -14.47
CA VAL A 286 31.07 12.20 -14.55
C VAL A 286 31.78 12.19 -13.18
N LYS A 287 31.06 12.50 -12.09
CA LYS A 287 31.61 12.45 -10.72
C LYS A 287 32.13 11.05 -10.36
N THR A 288 31.38 10.01 -10.74
CA THR A 288 31.77 8.61 -10.48
C THR A 288 33.05 8.22 -11.23
N GLN A 289 33.18 8.63 -12.50
CA GLN A 289 34.38 8.34 -13.31
C GLN A 289 35.64 9.00 -12.72
N LEU A 290 35.56 10.28 -12.34
CA LEU A 290 36.69 11.00 -11.76
C LEU A 290 37.19 10.34 -10.47
N THR A 291 36.29 9.92 -9.57
CA THR A 291 36.68 9.22 -8.33
C THR A 291 37.39 7.89 -8.58
N THR A 292 36.99 7.14 -9.62
CA THR A 292 37.66 5.87 -9.95
C THR A 292 39.05 6.06 -10.56
N THR A 293 39.25 7.11 -11.37
CA THR A 293 40.55 7.41 -11.97
C THR A 293 41.57 7.84 -10.90
N THR A 294 41.15 8.65 -9.93
CA THR A 294 42.06 9.12 -8.85
C THR A 294 42.49 7.99 -7.92
N GLN A 295 41.63 7.00 -7.64
CA GLN A 295 42.00 5.83 -6.82
C GLN A 295 42.90 4.83 -7.57
N SER A 296 42.76 4.73 -8.90
CA SER A 296 43.65 3.85 -9.69
C SER A 296 45.07 4.42 -9.83
N SER A 297 45.27 5.73 -9.67
CA SER A 297 46.60 6.37 -9.74
C SER A 297 47.40 6.31 -8.44
N SER A 298 46.82 5.90 -7.30
CA SER A 298 47.55 5.77 -6.03
C SER A 298 48.19 4.40 -5.80
N LEU A 299 48.15 3.48 -6.76
CA LEU A 299 48.78 2.15 -6.69
C LEU A 299 50.25 2.11 -7.19
N PHE A 300 50.86 3.26 -7.51
CA PHE A 300 52.23 3.32 -8.04
C PHE A 300 53.30 3.92 -7.11
N PHE A 301 53.00 4.12 -5.82
CA PHE A 301 54.02 4.44 -4.82
C PHE A 301 53.87 3.58 -3.56
N SER A 302 54.01 2.27 -3.72
CA SER A 302 54.45 1.40 -2.62
C SER A 302 55.97 1.47 -2.56
N GLN A 303 56.53 2.37 -1.75
CA GLN A 303 57.91 2.18 -1.31
C GLN A 303 57.95 1.04 -0.27
N PRO A 304 58.90 0.11 -0.37
CA PRO A 304 59.13 -0.86 0.69
C PRO A 304 59.79 -0.13 1.86
N ILE A 305 59.09 -0.03 3.00
CA ILE A 305 59.75 0.25 4.27
C ILE A 305 60.15 -1.09 4.86
N ASP A 306 61.38 -1.49 4.54
CA ASP A 306 62.13 -2.49 5.27
C ASP A 306 62.82 -1.77 6.45
N ARG A 307 62.34 -1.97 7.68
CA ARG A 307 63.17 -1.94 8.91
C ARG A 307 62.55 -2.80 10.00
N SER A 308 63.45 -3.43 10.75
CA SER A 308 63.33 -4.69 11.50
C SER A 308 62.92 -4.54 12.98
N ILE A 309 62.61 -5.71 13.54
CA ILE A 309 61.92 -6.08 14.80
C ILE A 309 62.61 -5.71 16.15
N GLU A 310 63.72 -4.97 16.21
CA GLU A 310 64.58 -4.99 17.42
C GLU A 310 64.69 -3.73 18.31
N GLU A 311 63.94 -2.64 18.09
CA GLU A 311 64.27 -1.37 18.79
C GLU A 311 63.26 -0.78 19.81
N LEU A 312 62.13 -1.40 20.16
CA LEU A 312 61.26 -0.85 21.23
C LEU A 312 60.60 -1.91 22.12
N ILE A 313 61.42 -2.80 22.70
CA ILE A 313 61.14 -3.41 24.01
C ILE A 313 61.83 -2.52 25.05
N ASP A 314 61.13 -2.32 26.18
CA ASP A 314 61.55 -1.65 27.42
C ASP A 314 61.46 -0.12 27.48
N GLU A 315 60.29 0.39 27.86
CA GLU A 315 60.21 1.15 29.12
C GLU A 315 58.77 1.27 29.65
N TYR A 316 58.62 0.89 30.91
CA TYR A 316 57.49 1.11 31.82
C TYR A 316 56.27 0.16 31.75
N ASN A 317 56.44 -1.00 32.42
CA ASN A 317 55.77 -1.34 33.70
C ASN A 317 54.65 -0.35 34.11
N ASP A 318 53.49 -0.75 34.62
CA ASP A 318 53.40 -1.59 35.81
C ASP A 318 51.92 -1.91 36.10
N SER A 319 51.67 -3.19 36.28
CA SER A 319 50.74 -3.82 37.22
C SER A 319 49.50 -3.05 37.76
N SER A 320 48.35 -3.74 37.61
CA SER A 320 47.65 -4.36 38.75
C SER A 320 46.18 -3.96 39.00
N LEU A 321 45.39 -5.04 39.12
CA LEU A 321 44.35 -5.32 40.14
C LEU A 321 42.91 -4.79 39.97
N LYS A 322 42.01 -5.78 39.89
CA LYS A 322 40.70 -5.94 40.59
C LYS A 322 39.61 -4.93 40.19
N LEU A 323 38.39 -5.32 39.85
CA LEU A 323 37.49 -6.41 40.26
C LEU A 323 36.46 -6.61 39.16
#